data_AF-A0AA88RMS6-F1
#
_entry.id   AF-A0AA88RMS6-F1
#
_cell.length_a   1.000
_cell.length_b   1.000
_cell.length_c   1.000
_cell.angle_alpha   90.00
_cell.angle_beta   90.00
_cell.angle_gamma   90.00
#
_symmetry.space_group_name_H-M   'P 1'
#
loop_
_entity.id
_entity.type
_entity.pdbx_description
1 polymer ?
#
loop_
_entity_poly.entity_id
_entity_poly.type
_entity_poly.pdbx_seq_one_letter_code
_entity_poly.pdbx_strand_id
1 'polypeptide(L)'
;MCAYMASSLDARQVVVEIPKLGKEVWVQPKSKITHLVFCTTAGVDMLGANYQLTKLLGLRPSVKRLMMNQQGCFAGGTVLRLDKDLSVIVGADPDVSVERPLFQLVSAAQTILPDSDGAIDGHLREVGLAFHLLKDVPGLISKNIEKSLKEAFAQFVISDWNSLFWIAHP
;
A
#
# COMPACT_ATOMS: atom_id res chain seq x y z
N MET A 1 -6.77 -10.79 -25.51
CA MET A 1 -5.86 -10.43 -24.40
C MET A 1 -4.40 -10.88 -24.63
N CYS A 2 -4.12 -11.90 -25.44
CA CYS A 2 -2.78 -12.51 -25.52
C CYS A 2 -1.86 -11.98 -26.64
N ALA A 3 -2.22 -10.88 -27.31
CA ALA A 3 -1.39 -10.26 -28.34
C ALA A 3 -0.62 -9.06 -27.76
N TYR A 4 0.66 -8.94 -28.11
CA TYR A 4 1.51 -7.82 -27.68
C TYR A 4 0.98 -6.51 -28.26
N MET A 5 0.78 -5.50 -27.39
CA MET A 5 0.31 -4.16 -27.75
C MET A 5 -1.04 -4.07 -28.48
N ALA A 6 -1.87 -5.11 -28.45
CA ALA A 6 -3.25 -5.02 -28.94
C ALA A 6 -4.17 -4.36 -27.89
N SER A 7 -5.13 -3.55 -28.35
CA SER A 7 -6.12 -2.91 -27.49
C SER A 7 -6.86 -3.98 -26.66
N SER A 8 -6.79 -3.83 -25.35
CA SER A 8 -7.32 -4.81 -24.39
C SER A 8 -7.68 -4.23 -23.03
N LEU A 9 -7.60 -2.90 -22.85
CA LEU A 9 -7.86 -2.23 -21.58
C LEU A 9 -9.26 -2.55 -21.04
N ASP A 10 -10.31 -2.48 -21.86
CA ASP A 10 -11.68 -2.75 -21.43
C ASP A 10 -11.82 -4.16 -20.85
N ALA A 11 -11.24 -5.16 -21.52
CA ALA A 11 -11.22 -6.54 -21.03
C ALA A 11 -10.41 -6.70 -19.73
N ARG A 12 -9.38 -5.86 -19.51
CA ARG A 12 -8.52 -5.88 -18.32
C ARG A 12 -9.08 -5.07 -17.15
N GLN A 13 -10.00 -4.14 -17.38
CA GLN A 13 -10.62 -3.33 -16.33
C GLN A 13 -11.73 -4.06 -15.58
N VAL A 14 -12.30 -5.13 -16.17
CA VAL A 14 -13.29 -5.99 -15.51
C VAL A 14 -12.61 -6.88 -14.47
N VAL A 15 -12.16 -6.30 -13.36
CA VAL A 15 -11.54 -7.03 -12.25
C VAL A 15 -12.44 -7.01 -11.02
N VAL A 16 -13.58 -7.70 -11.14
CA VAL A 16 -14.54 -7.98 -10.05
C VAL A 16 -13.89 -8.77 -8.89
N GLU A 17 -12.71 -9.35 -9.13
CA GLU A 17 -12.02 -10.24 -8.19
C GLU A 17 -11.14 -9.53 -7.16
N ILE A 18 -10.66 -8.30 -7.42
CA ILE A 18 -9.75 -7.59 -6.50
C ILE A 18 -10.35 -7.42 -5.10
N PRO A 19 -11.62 -7.00 -4.95
CA PRO A 19 -12.24 -6.90 -3.63
C PRO A 19 -12.45 -8.26 -2.95
N LYS A 20 -12.51 -9.38 -3.69
CA LYS A 20 -12.79 -10.70 -3.10
C LYS A 20 -11.58 -11.32 -2.41
N LEU A 21 -10.36 -10.94 -2.83
CA LEU A 21 -9.11 -11.42 -2.24
C LEU A 21 -8.85 -10.91 -0.82
N GLY A 22 -9.54 -9.84 -0.38
CA GLY A 22 -9.39 -9.24 0.95
C GLY A 22 -10.21 -9.90 2.07
N LYS A 23 -10.61 -11.18 1.95
CA LYS A 23 -11.48 -11.85 2.93
C LYS A 23 -10.66 -12.44 4.09
N GLU A 24 -11.07 -12.13 5.31
CA GLU A 24 -10.22 -11.73 6.45
C GLU A 24 -9.62 -12.81 7.37
N VAL A 25 -8.61 -12.35 8.15
CA VAL A 25 -8.24 -12.80 9.50
C VAL A 25 -8.55 -11.65 10.51
N TRP A 26 -9.83 -11.30 10.69
CA TRP A 26 -10.28 -10.27 11.66
C TRP A 26 -11.07 -10.95 12.77
N VAL A 27 -10.63 -10.77 14.02
CA VAL A 27 -11.16 -11.52 15.18
C VAL A 27 -12.27 -10.75 15.92
N GLN A 28 -12.37 -9.43 15.71
CA GLN A 28 -13.37 -8.57 16.33
C GLN A 28 -14.65 -8.46 15.49
N PRO A 29 -15.76 -7.91 16.03
CA PRO A 29 -16.93 -7.59 15.22
C PRO A 29 -16.59 -6.58 14.12
N LYS A 30 -17.04 -6.83 12.88
CA LYS A 30 -16.88 -5.90 11.75
C LYS A 30 -17.51 -4.52 11.99
N SER A 31 -18.46 -4.43 12.91
CA SER A 31 -19.05 -3.17 13.35
C SER A 31 -18.04 -2.23 14.01
N LYS A 32 -16.92 -2.73 14.53
CA LYS A 32 -15.84 -1.91 15.09
C LYS A 32 -14.94 -1.27 14.02
N ILE A 33 -15.03 -1.71 12.76
CA ILE A 33 -14.27 -1.09 11.67
C ILE A 33 -14.79 0.34 11.44
N THR A 34 -13.89 1.31 11.42
CA THR A 34 -14.19 2.74 11.25
C THR A 34 -13.61 3.32 9.96
N HIS A 35 -12.45 2.82 9.55
CA HIS A 35 -11.74 3.23 8.35
C HIS A 35 -11.40 2.01 7.49
N LEU A 36 -11.36 2.21 6.18
CA LEU A 36 -10.86 1.23 5.21
C LEU A 36 -9.89 1.95 4.28
N VAL A 37 -8.61 1.60 4.37
CA VAL A 37 -7.57 2.02 3.43
C VAL A 37 -7.32 0.87 2.46
N PHE A 38 -7.46 1.14 1.17
CA PHE A 38 -7.27 0.13 0.13
C PHE A 38 -6.34 0.66 -0.95
N CYS A 39 -5.41 -0.16 -1.41
CA CYS A 39 -4.56 0.14 -2.54
C CYS A 39 -4.65 -0.94 -3.63
N THR A 40 -4.61 -0.51 -4.89
CA THR A 40 -4.45 -1.42 -6.03
C THR A 40 -3.73 -0.71 -7.16
N THR A 41 -2.95 -1.48 -7.92
CA THR A 41 -2.40 -1.07 -9.23
C THR A 41 -3.10 -1.83 -10.38
N ALA A 42 -4.04 -2.71 -10.02
CA ALA A 42 -4.83 -3.47 -10.97
C ALA A 42 -6.18 -2.77 -11.19
N GLY A 43 -6.28 -2.03 -12.30
CA GLY A 43 -7.52 -1.41 -12.73
C GLY A 43 -7.95 -0.17 -11.94
N VAL A 44 -8.93 0.54 -12.48
CA VAL A 44 -9.56 1.72 -11.88
C VAL A 44 -11.05 1.61 -12.15
N ASP A 45 -11.89 1.90 -11.16
CA ASP A 45 -13.34 1.89 -11.27
C ASP A 45 -13.95 3.11 -10.56
N MET A 46 -15.12 3.56 -11.04
CA MET A 46 -15.89 4.64 -10.46
C MET A 46 -16.96 4.04 -9.53
N LEU A 47 -16.81 4.33 -8.22
CA LEU A 47 -17.07 3.43 -7.09
C LEU A 47 -15.93 2.42 -6.92
N GLY A 48 -14.76 2.94 -6.52
CA GLY A 48 -13.51 2.19 -6.42
C GLY A 48 -13.57 0.91 -5.58
N ALA A 49 -12.53 0.08 -5.70
CA ALA A 49 -12.49 -1.25 -5.10
C ALA A 49 -12.78 -1.29 -3.59
N ASN A 50 -12.42 -0.23 -2.85
CA ASN A 50 -12.75 -0.10 -1.43
C ASN A 50 -14.27 -0.08 -1.17
N TYR A 51 -15.07 0.57 -2.02
CA TYR A 51 -16.52 0.59 -1.89
C TYR A 51 -17.11 -0.81 -2.13
N GLN A 52 -16.66 -1.49 -3.19
CA GLN A 52 -17.09 -2.86 -3.47
C GLN A 52 -16.71 -3.81 -2.32
N LEU A 53 -15.51 -3.65 -1.75
CA LEU A 53 -15.08 -4.41 -0.59
C LEU A 53 -15.98 -4.13 0.63
N THR A 54 -16.36 -2.88 0.89
CA THR A 54 -17.28 -2.57 2.01
C THR A 54 -18.63 -3.30 1.87
N LYS A 55 -19.16 -3.42 0.65
CA LYS A 55 -20.38 -4.20 0.38
C LYS A 55 -20.19 -5.69 0.61
N LEU A 56 -19.11 -6.27 0.07
CA LEU A 56 -18.82 -7.69 0.21
C LEU A 56 -18.60 -8.11 1.67
N LEU A 57 -17.99 -7.24 2.47
CA LEU A 57 -17.74 -7.49 3.89
C LEU A 57 -18.94 -7.16 4.80
N GLY A 58 -19.96 -6.47 4.28
CA GLY A 58 -21.12 -6.01 5.07
C GLY A 58 -20.76 -4.92 6.08
N LEU A 59 -19.84 -4.02 5.73
CA LEU A 59 -19.41 -2.94 6.62
C LEU A 59 -20.48 -1.83 6.70
N ARG A 60 -20.44 -1.06 7.79
CA ARG A 60 -21.35 0.07 7.98
C ARG A 60 -21.18 1.11 6.87
N PRO A 61 -22.26 1.74 6.37
CA PRO A 61 -22.16 2.78 5.35
C PRO A 61 -21.30 3.99 5.75
N SER A 62 -21.21 4.25 7.06
CA SER A 62 -20.42 5.34 7.67
C SER A 62 -18.91 5.08 7.74
N VAL A 63 -18.43 3.90 7.36
CA VAL A 63 -16.99 3.62 7.29
C VAL A 63 -16.32 4.62 6.36
N LYS A 64 -15.31 5.33 6.87
CA LYS A 64 -14.50 6.27 6.11
C LYS A 64 -13.58 5.48 5.20
N ARG A 65 -13.56 5.81 3.91
CA ARG A 65 -12.87 5.04 2.89
C ARG A 65 -11.78 5.88 2.25
N LEU A 66 -10.58 5.33 2.15
CA LEU A 66 -9.46 5.90 1.41
C LEU A 66 -9.05 4.92 0.30
N MET A 67 -9.04 5.38 -0.95
CA MET A 67 -8.66 4.58 -2.11
C MET A 67 -7.36 5.12 -2.69
N MET A 68 -6.39 4.24 -2.92
CA MET A 68 -5.15 4.55 -3.59
C MET A 68 -4.99 3.70 -4.85
N ASN A 69 -5.22 4.31 -6.00
CA ASN A 69 -5.03 3.67 -7.30
C ASN A 69 -3.63 3.99 -7.85
N GLN A 70 -3.06 3.05 -8.60
CA GLN A 70 -1.88 3.26 -9.43
C GLN A 70 -0.64 3.78 -8.68
N GLN A 71 -0.50 3.44 -7.39
CA GLN A 71 0.66 3.84 -6.58
C GLN A 71 1.89 2.94 -6.82
N GLY A 72 1.72 1.79 -7.50
CA GLY A 72 2.82 0.87 -7.76
C GLY A 72 3.30 0.13 -6.52
N CYS A 73 4.55 -0.30 -6.52
CA CYS A 73 5.08 -1.25 -5.56
C CYS A 73 5.19 -0.73 -4.12
N PHE A 74 5.39 0.58 -3.92
CA PHE A 74 5.54 1.16 -2.59
C PHE A 74 4.19 1.36 -1.85
N ALA A 75 3.06 1.06 -2.51
CA ALA A 75 1.72 1.27 -1.97
C ALA A 75 1.49 0.56 -0.62
N GLY A 76 2.09 -0.61 -0.40
CA GLY A 76 1.97 -1.33 0.87
C GLY A 76 2.48 -0.52 2.06
N GLY A 77 3.67 0.08 1.94
CA GLY A 77 4.21 0.97 2.97
C GLY A 77 3.37 2.25 3.14
N THR A 78 2.84 2.79 2.04
CA THR A 78 1.95 3.96 2.08
C THR A 78 0.64 3.67 2.81
N VAL A 79 0.02 2.51 2.58
CA VAL A 79 -1.20 2.10 3.29
C VAL A 79 -0.95 2.04 4.79
N LEU A 80 0.15 1.41 5.23
CA LEU A 80 0.49 1.33 6.65
C LEU A 80 0.77 2.70 7.27
N ARG A 81 1.41 3.60 6.54
CA ARG A 81 1.63 4.98 6.99
C ARG A 81 0.31 5.73 7.17
N LEU A 82 -0.59 5.62 6.19
CA LEU A 82 -1.91 6.25 6.27
C LEU A 82 -2.74 5.63 7.39
N ASP A 83 -2.68 4.30 7.53
CA ASP A 83 -3.35 3.60 8.60
C ASP A 83 -2.83 4.06 9.96
N LYS A 84 -1.51 4.23 10.15
CA LYS A 84 -0.93 4.82 11.37
C LYS A 84 -1.54 6.19 11.69
N ASP A 85 -1.64 7.08 10.71
CA ASP A 85 -2.15 8.44 10.95
C ASP A 85 -3.69 8.45 11.19
N LEU A 86 -4.42 7.53 10.57
CA LEU A 86 -5.87 7.37 10.74
C LEU A 86 -6.23 6.61 12.04
N SER A 87 -5.40 5.65 12.44
CA SER A 87 -5.57 4.83 13.65
C SER A 87 -5.06 5.53 14.91
N VAL A 88 -4.14 6.47 14.81
CA VAL A 88 -3.82 7.42 15.90
C VAL A 88 -5.06 8.22 16.34
N ILE A 89 -6.06 8.41 15.46
CA ILE A 89 -7.33 9.04 15.80
C ILE A 89 -8.34 8.04 16.40
N VAL A 90 -8.20 6.73 16.13
CA VAL A 90 -9.12 5.68 16.60
C VAL A 90 -8.37 4.36 16.84
N GLY A 91 -8.10 4.01 18.10
CA GLY A 91 -7.64 2.66 18.47
C GLY A 91 -6.21 2.53 19.00
N ALA A 92 -5.62 3.59 19.57
CA ALA A 92 -4.39 3.47 20.37
C ALA A 92 -4.59 2.78 21.74
N ASP A 93 -5.81 2.33 22.05
CA ASP A 93 -6.16 1.62 23.28
C ASP A 93 -6.62 0.18 22.94
N PRO A 94 -5.67 -0.71 22.59
CA PRO A 94 -6.00 -2.09 22.24
C PRO A 94 -6.58 -2.79 23.47
N ASP A 95 -7.72 -3.46 23.29
CA ASP A 95 -8.30 -4.28 24.36
C ASP A 95 -7.53 -5.60 24.42
N VAL A 96 -6.46 -5.60 25.22
CA VAL A 96 -5.55 -6.75 25.37
C VAL A 96 -6.21 -8.02 25.92
N SER A 97 -7.47 -7.94 26.38
CA SER A 97 -8.26 -9.12 26.75
C SER A 97 -8.75 -9.92 25.54
N VAL A 98 -8.81 -9.28 24.36
CA VAL A 98 -9.36 -9.85 23.13
C VAL A 98 -8.46 -9.60 21.90
N GLU A 99 -7.56 -8.63 21.96
CA GLU A 99 -6.61 -8.27 20.91
C GLU A 99 -5.18 -8.66 21.31
N ARG A 100 -4.41 -9.17 20.34
CA ARG A 100 -2.99 -9.50 20.52
C ARG A 100 -2.16 -8.70 19.52
N PRO A 101 -1.57 -7.56 19.93
CA PRO A 101 -0.68 -6.80 19.06
C PRO A 101 0.51 -7.66 18.62
N LEU A 102 0.77 -7.73 17.31
CA LEU A 102 1.93 -8.45 16.76
C LEU A 102 3.12 -7.52 16.54
N PHE A 103 2.87 -6.31 16.06
CA PHE A 103 3.85 -5.26 15.81
C PHE A 103 3.25 -3.88 16.15
N GLN A 104 4.11 -2.92 16.47
CA GLN A 104 3.73 -1.53 16.69
C GLN A 104 4.36 -0.63 15.63
N LEU A 105 3.53 0.21 14.99
CA LEU A 105 3.98 1.22 14.03
C LEU A 105 4.46 2.47 14.77
N VAL A 106 5.75 2.52 15.11
CA VAL A 106 6.34 3.65 15.88
C VAL A 106 6.66 4.85 14.99
N SER A 107 7.10 4.63 13.76
CA SER A 107 7.45 5.68 12.79
C SER A 107 7.10 5.23 11.37
N ALA A 108 6.84 6.19 10.49
CA ALA A 108 6.63 5.96 9.07
C ALA A 108 7.10 7.17 8.26
N ALA A 109 7.90 6.94 7.22
CA ALA A 109 8.47 7.98 6.37
C ALA A 109 8.48 7.52 4.90
N GLN A 110 8.54 8.49 3.99
CA GLN A 110 8.73 8.27 2.56
C GLN A 110 9.60 9.41 2.01
N THR A 111 10.38 9.13 0.97
CA THR A 111 11.23 10.14 0.34
C THR A 111 11.32 9.90 -1.17
N ILE A 112 11.63 10.95 -1.92
CA ILE A 112 11.94 10.88 -3.35
C ILE A 112 13.46 10.90 -3.48
N LEU A 113 14.01 9.92 -4.18
CA LEU A 113 15.46 9.82 -4.35
C LEU A 113 15.96 10.92 -5.30
N PRO A 114 17.10 11.56 -5.02
CA PRO A 114 17.69 12.49 -5.98
C PRO A 114 18.05 11.77 -7.28
N ASP A 115 18.00 12.50 -8.40
CA ASP A 115 18.29 12.00 -9.74
C ASP A 115 17.44 10.79 -10.18
N SER A 116 16.27 10.57 -9.56
CA SER A 116 15.38 9.45 -9.89
C SER A 116 14.27 9.77 -10.89
N ASP A 117 14.21 11.00 -11.43
CA ASP A 117 13.21 11.38 -12.43
C ASP A 117 13.22 10.41 -13.62
N GLY A 118 12.03 9.92 -13.99
CA GLY A 118 11.84 8.94 -15.08
C GLY A 118 12.45 7.57 -14.81
N ALA A 119 12.94 7.26 -13.60
CA ALA A 119 13.53 5.94 -13.32
C ALA A 119 12.54 4.80 -13.56
N ILE A 120 11.27 5.03 -13.21
CA ILE A 120 10.15 4.10 -13.42
C ILE A 120 8.94 4.90 -13.90
N ASP A 121 8.51 4.66 -15.13
CA ASP A 121 7.30 5.27 -15.70
C ASP A 121 6.23 4.21 -15.94
N GLY A 122 5.04 4.41 -15.36
CA GLY A 122 3.87 3.58 -15.59
C GLY A 122 2.84 4.33 -16.45
N HIS A 123 2.55 3.82 -17.64
CA HIS A 123 1.60 4.43 -18.57
C HIS A 123 0.36 3.55 -18.71
N LEU A 124 -0.80 4.05 -18.28
CA LEU A 124 -2.08 3.42 -18.59
C LEU A 124 -2.52 3.82 -20.00
N ARG A 125 -2.69 2.85 -20.89
CA ARG A 125 -3.04 3.03 -22.30
C ARG A 125 -4.13 2.04 -22.71
N GLU A 126 -4.64 2.12 -23.94
CA GLU A 126 -5.63 1.16 -24.47
C GLU A 126 -5.14 -0.30 -24.46
N VAL A 127 -3.83 -0.51 -24.43
CA VAL A 127 -3.20 -1.83 -24.35
C VAL A 127 -3.09 -2.36 -22.90
N GLY A 128 -3.48 -1.55 -21.91
CA GLY A 128 -3.29 -1.81 -20.49
C GLY A 128 -2.22 -0.92 -19.85
N LEU A 129 -1.72 -1.34 -18.68
CA LEU A 129 -0.62 -0.67 -17.98
C LEU A 129 0.73 -1.14 -18.54
N ALA A 130 1.52 -0.21 -19.06
CA ALA A 130 2.86 -0.47 -19.59
C ALA A 130 3.91 0.23 -18.72
N PHE A 131 5.00 -0.48 -18.40
CA PHE A 131 6.10 0.06 -17.58
C PHE A 131 7.34 0.32 -18.44
N HIS A 132 8.02 1.42 -18.16
CA HIS A 132 9.30 1.77 -18.75
C HIS A 132 10.30 2.00 -17.62
N LEU A 133 11.40 1.26 -17.62
CA LEU A 133 12.50 1.41 -16.68
C LEU A 133 13.65 2.08 -17.44
N LEU A 134 13.96 3.33 -17.09
CA LEU A 134 14.95 4.13 -17.83
C LEU A 134 16.29 4.28 -17.09
N LYS A 135 16.35 3.89 -15.81
CA LYS A 135 17.55 4.01 -14.96
C LYS A 135 17.80 2.72 -14.19
N ASP A 136 19.03 2.56 -13.70
CA ASP A 136 19.39 1.50 -12.75
C ASP A 136 18.74 1.77 -11.39
N VAL A 137 17.51 1.30 -11.23
CA VAL A 137 16.72 1.45 -10.00
C VAL A 137 17.42 0.81 -8.79
N PRO A 138 17.93 -0.44 -8.85
CA PRO A 138 18.72 -1.01 -7.76
C PRO A 138 19.94 -0.16 -7.37
N GLY A 139 20.68 0.37 -8.35
CA GLY A 139 21.80 1.29 -8.14
C GLY A 139 21.39 2.57 -7.41
N LEU A 140 20.27 3.19 -7.84
CA LEU A 140 19.73 4.40 -7.19
C LEU A 140 19.31 4.14 -5.74
N ILE A 141 18.62 3.03 -5.47
CA ILE A 141 18.17 2.67 -4.12
C ILE A 141 19.38 2.39 -3.23
N SER A 142 20.31 1.54 -3.65
CA SER A 142 21.48 1.16 -2.85
C SER A 142 22.36 2.36 -2.48
N LYS A 143 22.52 3.33 -3.40
CA LYS A 143 23.27 4.57 -3.14
C LYS A 143 22.64 5.46 -2.06
N ASN A 144 21.31 5.40 -1.88
CA ASN A 144 20.58 6.32 -1.02
C ASN A 144 19.98 5.67 0.24
N ILE A 145 19.89 4.34 0.30
CA ILE A 145 19.16 3.63 1.37
C ILE A 145 19.73 3.94 2.76
N GLU A 146 21.06 3.99 2.91
CA GLU A 146 21.69 4.27 4.21
C GLU A 146 21.30 5.66 4.75
N LYS A 147 21.23 6.66 3.88
CA LYS A 147 20.78 8.01 4.27
C LYS A 147 19.33 7.98 4.76
N SER A 148 18.44 7.34 4.00
CA SER A 148 17.03 7.20 4.38
C SER A 148 16.86 6.46 5.71
N LEU A 149 17.68 5.43 5.96
CA LEU A 149 17.66 4.71 7.23
C LEU A 149 18.13 5.59 8.39
N LYS A 150 19.24 6.32 8.23
CA LYS A 150 19.72 7.27 9.26
C LYS A 150 18.66 8.32 9.60
N GLU A 151 17.97 8.86 8.61
CA GLU A 151 16.89 9.83 8.82
C GLU A 151 15.68 9.20 9.52
N ALA A 152 15.21 8.04 9.06
CA ALA A 152 14.08 7.33 9.65
C ALA A 152 14.34 6.89 11.10
N PHE A 153 15.60 6.53 11.40
CA PHE A 153 16.02 6.07 12.71
C PHE A 153 16.67 7.15 13.58
N ALA A 154 16.71 8.41 13.16
CA ALA A 154 17.41 9.49 13.88
C ALA A 154 16.93 9.70 15.33
N GLN A 155 15.65 9.42 15.59
CA GLN A 155 15.05 9.50 16.93
C GLN A 155 15.29 8.25 17.81
N PHE A 156 15.97 7.23 17.27
CA PHE A 156 16.27 5.98 17.95
C PHE A 156 17.78 5.77 18.04
N VAL A 157 18.24 5.12 19.12
CA VAL A 157 19.67 4.81 19.31
C VAL A 157 19.99 3.48 18.61
N ILE A 158 19.88 3.45 17.28
CA ILE A 158 20.24 2.30 16.45
C ILE A 158 21.52 2.62 15.69
N SER A 159 22.54 1.77 15.86
CA SER A 159 23.85 1.93 15.22
C SER A 159 24.29 0.71 14.40
N ASP A 160 23.68 -0.46 14.62
CA ASP A 160 23.93 -1.68 13.86
C ASP A 160 22.68 -2.09 13.08
N TRP A 161 22.77 -2.08 11.74
CA TRP A 161 21.65 -2.49 10.87
C TRP A 161 21.34 -3.99 10.96
N ASN A 162 22.27 -4.82 11.44
CA ASN A 162 22.06 -6.25 11.63
C ASN A 162 21.31 -6.59 12.91
N SER A 163 21.14 -5.63 13.83
CA SER A 163 20.30 -5.82 15.01
C SER A 163 18.81 -5.72 14.70
N LEU A 164 18.44 -5.39 13.46
CA LEU A 164 17.07 -5.24 12.98
C LEU A 164 16.65 -6.44 12.14
N PHE A 165 15.35 -6.73 12.16
CA PHE A 165 14.73 -7.56 11.13
C PHE A 165 14.23 -6.67 9.99
N TRP A 166 14.19 -7.22 8.78
CA TRP A 166 13.85 -6.48 7.56
C TRP A 166 12.68 -7.14 6.84
N ILE A 167 11.72 -6.30 6.43
CA ILE A 167 10.64 -6.69 5.52
C ILE A 167 10.78 -5.78 4.30
N ALA A 168 11.54 -6.24 3.31
CA ALA A 168 11.77 -5.52 2.07
C ALA A 168 10.76 -5.94 1.00
N HIS A 169 10.39 -5.01 0.11
CA HIS A 169 9.67 -5.37 -1.12
C HIS A 169 10.64 -6.16 -2.03
N PRO A 170 10.28 -7.39 -2.47
CA PRO A 170 11.15 -8.24 -3.28
C PRO A 170 11.32 -7.73 -4.71
#